data_AF-A0A957CCS1-F1
#
_entry.id   AF-A0A957CCS1-F1
#
_cell.length_a   1.000
_cell.length_b   1.000
_cell.length_c   1.000
_cell.angle_alpha   90.00
_cell.angle_beta   90.00
_cell.angle_gamma   90.00
#
_symmetry.space_group_name_H-M   'P 1'
#
loop_
_entity.id
_entity.type
_entity.pdbx_description
1 polymer ?
#
loop_
_entity_poly.entity_id
_entity_poly.type
_entity_poly.pdbx_seq_one_letter_code
_entity_poly.pdbx_strand_id
1 'polypeptide(L)'
;MGFLRRLQNHPALLEKVYGWTHTAVSALQPVVERVGYERANRWLKGGEEWAKRAIFDCRMCGQCILHSTGMTCSMSCPKNLRNGPCGGVRGNGHCEVKPDMKCVWVQAYERSRQMPLYGAEILDIQPPVNRQLEGESAWVTMLAGVDKVTPKGWVTVSTISVIDKL
;
A
#
# COMPACT_ATOMS: atom_id res chain seq x y z
N MET A 1 0.19 -17.00 -14.60
CA MET A 1 0.21 -15.63 -14.03
C MET A 1 -0.84 -14.79 -14.73
N GLY A 2 -1.89 -14.37 -14.00
CA GLY A 2 -3.13 -13.85 -14.58
C GLY A 2 -2.97 -12.56 -15.39
N PHE A 3 -3.74 -12.44 -16.48
CA PHE A 3 -3.82 -11.28 -17.37
C PHE A 3 -3.90 -9.94 -16.62
N LEU A 4 -4.68 -9.89 -15.54
CA LEU A 4 -4.89 -8.69 -14.73
C LEU A 4 -3.64 -8.17 -14.00
N ARG A 5 -2.68 -9.05 -13.65
CA ARG A 5 -1.43 -8.61 -13.00
C ARG A 5 -0.53 -7.78 -13.91
N ARG A 6 -0.68 -7.90 -15.23
CA ARG A 6 0.09 -7.10 -16.19
C ARG A 6 -0.20 -5.60 -16.06
N LEU A 7 -1.35 -5.22 -15.48
CA LEU A 7 -1.68 -3.83 -15.19
C LEU A 7 -0.64 -3.15 -14.28
N GLN A 8 0.05 -3.91 -13.41
CA GLN A 8 1.13 -3.37 -12.57
C GLN A 8 2.30 -2.80 -13.37
N ASN A 9 2.43 -3.13 -14.66
CA ASN A 9 3.46 -2.58 -15.55
C ASN A 9 3.10 -1.18 -16.08
N HIS A 10 1.93 -0.64 -15.71
CA HIS A 10 1.51 0.72 -16.03
C HIS A 10 1.23 1.53 -14.74
N PRO A 11 2.24 1.75 -13.87
CA PRO A 11 2.05 2.37 -12.57
C PRO A 11 1.52 3.81 -12.65
N ALA A 12 1.88 4.58 -13.68
CA ALA A 12 1.32 5.93 -13.91
C ALA A 12 -0.19 5.91 -14.17
N LEU A 13 -0.72 4.87 -14.84
CA LEU A 13 -2.16 4.73 -15.05
C LEU A 13 -2.85 4.36 -13.73
N LEU A 14 -2.28 3.40 -13.01
CA LEU A 14 -2.78 2.97 -11.72
C LEU A 14 -2.77 4.09 -10.68
N GLU A 15 -1.79 5.00 -10.76
CA GLU A 15 -1.72 6.23 -9.97
C GLU A 15 -2.89 7.16 -10.23
N LYS A 16 -3.20 7.43 -11.50
CA LYS A 16 -4.37 8.25 -11.86
C LYS A 16 -5.67 7.60 -11.39
N VAL A 17 -5.80 6.28 -11.58
CA VAL A 17 -6.97 5.52 -11.11
C VAL A 17 -7.08 5.62 -9.59
N TYR A 18 -5.99 5.43 -8.86
CA TYR A 18 -5.95 5.59 -7.41
C TYR A 18 -6.38 7.00 -6.99
N GLY A 19 -5.83 8.05 -7.60
CA GLY A 19 -6.20 9.44 -7.27
C GLY A 19 -7.67 9.75 -7.52
N TRP A 20 -8.23 9.25 -8.64
CA TRP A 20 -9.66 9.37 -8.92
C TRP A 20 -10.51 8.59 -7.92
N THR A 21 -10.17 7.33 -7.63
CA THR A 21 -10.89 6.51 -6.64
C THR A 21 -10.80 7.12 -5.25
N HIS A 22 -9.64 7.60 -4.84
CA HIS A 22 -9.43 8.27 -3.55
C HIS A 22 -10.35 9.50 -3.44
N THR A 23 -10.37 10.36 -4.45
CA THR A 23 -11.25 11.53 -4.49
C THR A 23 -12.73 11.14 -4.42
N ALA A 24 -13.15 10.15 -5.22
CA ALA A 24 -14.53 9.68 -5.24
C ALA A 24 -14.96 9.06 -3.89
N VAL A 25 -14.12 8.21 -3.29
CA VAL A 25 -14.39 7.58 -1.99
C VAL A 25 -14.43 8.63 -0.87
N SER A 26 -13.51 9.60 -0.89
CA SER A 26 -13.47 10.70 0.09
C SER A 26 -14.72 11.59 0.00
N ALA A 27 -15.21 11.86 -1.21
CA ALA A 27 -16.46 12.61 -1.40
C ALA A 27 -17.69 11.86 -0.85
N LEU A 28 -17.63 10.53 -0.76
CA LEU A 28 -18.69 9.70 -0.18
C LEU A 28 -18.60 9.55 1.34
N GLN A 29 -17.57 10.10 1.99
CA GLN A 29 -17.38 10.04 3.44
C GLN A 29 -18.65 10.36 4.26
N PRO A 30 -19.37 11.49 4.04
CA PRO A 30 -20.55 11.81 4.86
C PRO A 30 -21.69 10.78 4.71
N VAL A 31 -21.76 10.09 3.56
CA VAL A 31 -22.72 9.00 3.35
C VAL A 31 -22.28 7.76 4.13
N VAL A 32 -20.99 7.42 4.07
CA VAL A 32 -20.43 6.27 4.80
C VAL A 32 -20.58 6.46 6.32
N GLU A 33 -20.36 7.67 6.83
CA GLU A 33 -20.59 8.01 8.24
C GLU A 33 -22.06 7.78 8.65
N ARG A 34 -23.01 8.18 7.80
CA ARG A 34 -24.44 7.96 8.04
C ARG A 34 -24.84 6.48 8.02
N VAL A 35 -24.23 5.68 7.14
CA VAL A 35 -24.50 4.25 7.00
C VAL A 35 -23.83 3.42 8.09
N GLY A 36 -22.70 3.90 8.60
CA GLY A 36 -21.83 3.25 9.57
C GLY A 36 -20.69 2.47 8.90
N TYR A 37 -19.47 2.64 9.41
CA TYR A 37 -18.25 2.01 8.88
C TYR A 37 -18.32 0.47 8.85
N GLU A 38 -18.86 -0.16 9.90
CA GLU A 38 -19.03 -1.62 9.97
C GLU A 38 -19.89 -2.18 8.81
N ARG A 39 -20.98 -1.47 8.50
CA ARG A 39 -21.87 -1.87 7.42
C ARG A 39 -21.20 -1.63 6.07
N ALA A 40 -20.58 -0.46 5.88
CA ALA A 40 -19.84 -0.14 4.67
C ALA A 40 -18.73 -1.16 4.40
N ASN A 41 -17.98 -1.56 5.43
CA ASN A 41 -16.93 -2.56 5.32
C ASN A 41 -17.46 -3.90 4.82
N ARG A 42 -18.57 -4.39 5.39
CA ARG A 42 -19.20 -5.64 4.97
C ARG A 42 -19.56 -5.68 3.47
N TRP A 43 -19.98 -4.55 2.92
CA TRP A 43 -20.33 -4.43 1.50
C TRP A 43 -19.11 -4.23 0.59
N LEU A 44 -18.16 -3.38 0.98
CA LEU A 44 -17.03 -3.00 0.14
C LEU A 44 -15.89 -4.01 0.15
N LYS A 45 -15.68 -4.70 1.28
CA LYS A 45 -14.56 -5.62 1.49
C LYS A 45 -14.45 -6.67 0.40
N GLY A 46 -15.54 -7.33 0.02
CA GLY A 46 -15.50 -8.41 -0.98
C GLY A 46 -15.07 -7.93 -2.36
N GLY A 47 -15.61 -6.79 -2.82
CA GLY A 47 -15.23 -6.19 -4.10
C GLY A 47 -13.79 -5.68 -4.09
N GLU A 48 -13.39 -5.03 -3.01
CA GLU A 48 -12.01 -4.56 -2.83
C GLU A 48 -11.03 -5.75 -2.83
N GLU A 49 -11.32 -6.79 -2.07
CA GLU A 49 -10.48 -7.97 -1.95
C GLU A 49 -10.29 -8.66 -3.30
N TRP A 50 -11.38 -8.90 -4.02
CA TRP A 50 -11.32 -9.51 -5.35
C TRP A 50 -10.47 -8.68 -6.32
N ALA A 51 -10.76 -7.39 -6.43
CA ALA A 51 -10.06 -6.49 -7.34
C ALA A 51 -8.57 -6.38 -6.98
N LYS A 52 -8.26 -6.15 -5.70
CA LYS A 52 -6.89 -5.95 -5.25
C LYS A 52 -6.07 -7.24 -5.26
N ARG A 53 -6.66 -8.41 -4.99
CA ARG A 53 -5.95 -9.71 -5.13
C ARG A 53 -5.64 -10.02 -6.58
N ALA A 54 -6.60 -9.81 -7.48
CA ALA A 54 -6.44 -10.08 -8.90
C ALA A 54 -5.37 -9.19 -9.54
N ILE A 55 -5.36 -7.90 -9.20
CA ILE A 55 -4.46 -6.90 -9.79
C ILE A 55 -3.11 -6.87 -9.06
N PHE A 56 -3.08 -6.81 -7.73
CA PHE A 56 -1.89 -6.46 -6.93
C PHE A 56 -1.28 -7.60 -6.10
N ASP A 57 -1.86 -8.81 -6.11
CA ASP A 57 -1.54 -9.86 -5.13
C ASP A 57 -1.73 -9.39 -3.67
N CYS A 58 -2.74 -8.54 -3.46
CA CYS A 58 -3.01 -7.93 -2.16
C CYS A 58 -3.22 -8.98 -1.06
N ARG A 59 -2.68 -8.69 0.13
CA ARG A 59 -2.82 -9.51 1.33
C ARG A 59 -3.81 -8.95 2.36
N MET A 60 -4.59 -7.93 1.98
CA MET A 60 -5.66 -7.36 2.81
C MET A 60 -5.21 -6.93 4.21
N CYS A 61 -4.12 -6.18 4.32
CA CYS A 61 -3.62 -5.72 5.61
C CYS A 61 -4.43 -4.57 6.26
N GLY A 62 -5.56 -4.15 5.65
CA GLY A 62 -6.39 -3.06 6.14
C GLY A 62 -5.78 -1.66 6.11
N GLN A 63 -4.52 -1.49 5.69
CA GLN A 63 -3.82 -0.20 5.63
C GLN A 63 -3.04 -0.09 4.31
N CYS A 64 -3.73 0.26 3.23
CA CYS A 64 -3.16 0.22 1.88
C CYS A 64 -2.22 1.40 1.59
N ILE A 65 -0.98 1.12 1.13
CA ILE A 65 0.02 2.13 0.70
C ILE A 65 0.51 1.91 -0.73
N LEU A 66 -0.36 1.41 -1.62
CA LEU A 66 0.03 1.17 -3.00
C LEU A 66 0.59 2.43 -3.68
N HIS A 67 0.05 3.60 -3.35
CA HIS A 67 0.53 4.89 -3.84
C HIS A 67 1.98 5.16 -3.43
N SER A 68 2.36 4.86 -2.18
CA SER A 68 3.74 5.05 -1.70
C SER A 68 4.71 3.94 -2.10
N THR A 69 4.23 2.84 -2.68
CA THR A 69 5.05 1.63 -2.96
C THR A 69 5.07 1.27 -4.45
N GLY A 70 4.98 2.26 -5.33
CA GLY A 70 5.07 2.01 -6.77
C GLY A 70 3.96 1.10 -7.27
N MET A 71 2.75 1.21 -6.71
CA MET A 71 1.61 0.34 -6.99
C MET A 71 1.90 -1.15 -6.73
N THR A 72 2.77 -1.45 -5.78
CA THR A 72 3.20 -2.81 -5.43
C THR A 72 2.84 -3.14 -4.00
N CYS A 73 2.03 -4.18 -3.76
CA CYS A 73 1.65 -4.53 -2.40
C CYS A 73 2.86 -5.01 -1.59
N SER A 74 3.33 -4.21 -0.61
CA SER A 74 4.49 -4.55 0.23
C SER A 74 4.28 -5.85 1.04
N MET A 75 3.04 -6.15 1.41
CA MET A 75 2.68 -7.38 2.13
C MET A 75 2.76 -8.65 1.27
N SER A 76 2.89 -8.53 -0.06
CA SER A 76 3.20 -9.70 -0.91
C SER A 76 4.62 -10.23 -0.70
N CYS A 77 5.48 -9.46 -0.02
CA CYS A 77 6.81 -9.90 0.40
C CYS A 77 6.69 -11.07 1.39
N PRO A 78 7.46 -12.17 1.21
CA PRO A 78 7.43 -13.31 2.15
C PRO A 78 7.75 -12.93 3.60
N LYS A 79 8.46 -11.82 3.81
CA LYS A 79 8.81 -11.29 5.13
C LYS A 79 7.75 -10.35 5.72
N ASN A 80 6.67 -10.07 4.98
CA ASN A 80 5.61 -9.10 5.34
C ASN A 80 6.14 -7.73 5.80
N LEU A 81 7.22 -7.26 5.18
CA LEU A 81 7.86 -6.00 5.54
C LEU A 81 7.09 -4.80 4.96
N ARG A 82 6.69 -3.89 5.86
CA ARG A 82 5.99 -2.65 5.49
C ARG A 82 6.91 -1.63 4.82
N ASN A 83 8.16 -1.57 5.27
CA ASN A 83 9.23 -0.74 4.74
C ASN A 83 10.36 -1.65 4.26
N GLY A 84 11.01 -1.28 3.16
CA GLY A 84 12.21 -1.94 2.66
C GLY A 84 13.26 -0.91 2.23
N PRO A 85 14.34 -1.35 1.57
CA PRO A 85 14.69 -2.74 1.25
C PRO A 85 15.05 -3.58 2.49
N CYS A 86 15.03 -4.90 2.36
CA CYS A 86 15.32 -5.84 3.46
C CYS A 86 16.75 -6.39 3.47
N GLY A 87 17.63 -5.90 2.57
CA GLY A 87 18.99 -6.44 2.35
C GLY A 87 19.06 -7.78 1.60
N GLY A 88 18.00 -8.59 1.64
CA GLY A 88 17.97 -9.94 1.04
C GLY A 88 17.63 -10.01 -0.45
N VAL A 89 18.21 -9.14 -1.28
CA VAL A 89 17.99 -9.13 -2.73
C VAL A 89 19.15 -9.84 -3.41
N ARG A 90 18.86 -10.85 -4.24
CA ARG A 90 19.85 -11.57 -5.05
C ARG A 90 20.39 -10.67 -6.16
N GLY A 91 21.58 -10.96 -6.68
CA GLY A 91 22.20 -10.17 -7.76
C GLY A 91 21.35 -10.03 -9.04
N ASN A 92 20.40 -10.94 -9.28
CA ASN A 92 19.43 -10.86 -10.38
C ASN A 92 18.14 -10.07 -10.03
N GLY A 93 18.11 -9.39 -8.88
CA GLY A 93 16.94 -8.64 -8.38
C GLY A 93 15.81 -9.50 -7.81
N HIS A 94 16.03 -10.79 -7.57
CA HIS A 94 15.03 -11.69 -6.97
C HIS A 94 15.14 -11.76 -5.44
N CYS A 95 14.11 -12.28 -4.79
CA CYS A 95 14.07 -12.44 -3.34
C CYS A 95 15.02 -13.56 -2.87
N GLU A 96 15.70 -13.38 -1.73
CA GLU A 96 16.50 -14.45 -1.11
C GLU A 96 15.65 -15.66 -0.71
N VAL A 97 14.46 -15.42 -0.13
CA VAL A 97 13.56 -16.43 0.47
C VAL A 97 12.82 -17.21 -0.61
N LYS A 98 12.43 -16.54 -1.70
CA LYS A 98 11.74 -17.14 -2.85
C LYS A 98 12.53 -16.81 -4.12
N PRO A 99 13.48 -17.67 -4.53
CA PRO A 99 14.41 -17.38 -5.62
C PRO A 99 13.73 -17.05 -6.96
N ASP A 100 12.57 -17.68 -7.23
CA ASP A 100 11.81 -17.50 -8.46
C ASP A 100 10.92 -16.24 -8.46
N MET A 101 10.85 -15.51 -7.34
CA MET A 101 10.06 -14.31 -7.18
C MET A 101 10.94 -13.06 -7.30
N LYS A 102 10.61 -12.16 -8.24
CA LYS A 102 11.23 -10.83 -8.29
C LYS A 102 10.99 -10.09 -6.96
N CYS A 103 12.02 -9.46 -6.41
CA CYS A 103 11.90 -8.77 -5.12
C CYS A 103 10.82 -7.68 -5.17
N VAL A 104 9.93 -7.68 -4.17
CA VAL A 104 8.83 -6.72 -4.05
C VAL A 104 9.33 -5.28 -3.98
N TRP A 105 10.42 -5.03 -3.24
CA TRP A 105 10.99 -3.69 -3.09
C TRP A 105 11.78 -3.22 -4.31
N VAL A 106 12.36 -4.15 -5.10
CA VAL A 106 12.93 -3.81 -6.41
C VAL A 106 11.82 -3.36 -7.36
N GLN A 107 10.72 -4.13 -7.44
CA GLN A 107 9.56 -3.77 -8.26
C GLN A 107 8.93 -2.44 -7.82
N ALA A 108 8.76 -2.24 -6.51
CA ALA A 108 8.22 -1.00 -5.96
C ALA A 108 9.06 0.21 -6.39
N TYR A 109 10.39 0.11 -6.28
CA TYR A 109 11.31 1.17 -6.69
C TYR A 109 11.32 1.43 -8.19
N GLU A 110 11.39 0.38 -9.02
CA GLU A 110 11.34 0.53 -10.48
C GLU A 110 10.02 1.17 -10.97
N ARG A 111 8.90 0.86 -10.30
CA ARG A 111 7.58 1.40 -10.63
C ARG A 111 7.33 2.80 -10.07
N SER A 112 7.84 3.11 -8.88
CA SER A 112 7.69 4.45 -8.29
C SER A 112 8.40 5.51 -9.13
N ARG A 113 9.51 5.17 -9.80
CA ARG A 113 10.20 6.05 -10.77
C ARG A 113 9.35 6.42 -11.99
N GLN A 114 8.26 5.70 -12.23
CA GLN A 114 7.32 5.95 -13.33
C GLN A 114 6.04 6.65 -12.85
N MET A 115 5.97 7.05 -11.58
CA MET A 115 4.82 7.68 -10.95
C MET A 115 5.07 9.16 -10.70
N PRO A 116 4.44 10.09 -11.44
CA PRO A 116 4.70 11.52 -11.31
C PRO A 116 4.19 12.17 -10.02
N LEU A 117 3.17 11.62 -9.34
CA LEU A 117 2.53 12.30 -8.19
C LEU A 117 2.99 11.74 -6.85
N TYR A 118 2.94 10.41 -6.68
CA TYR A 118 3.21 9.72 -5.42
C TYR A 118 4.54 8.94 -5.45
N GLY A 119 5.26 8.95 -6.57
CA GLY A 119 6.49 8.17 -6.73
C GLY A 119 7.60 8.49 -5.72
N ALA A 120 7.65 9.74 -5.23
CA ALA A 120 8.61 10.19 -4.23
C ALA A 120 8.36 9.60 -2.83
N GLU A 121 7.12 9.23 -2.50
CA GLU A 121 6.73 8.70 -1.19
C GLU A 121 7.36 7.33 -0.87
N ILE A 122 8.00 6.67 -1.84
CA ILE A 122 8.76 5.45 -1.58
C ILE A 122 9.92 5.67 -0.61
N LEU A 123 10.37 6.92 -0.46
CA LEU A 123 11.41 7.32 0.48
C LEU A 123 10.86 7.57 1.89
N ASP A 124 9.54 7.62 2.05
CA ASP A 124 8.90 7.88 3.34
C ASP A 124 8.86 6.61 4.18
N ILE A 125 9.30 6.71 5.44
CA ILE A 125 9.15 5.62 6.39
C ILE A 125 7.71 5.55 6.86
N GLN A 126 7.03 4.46 6.49
CA GLN A 126 5.64 4.21 6.85
C GLN A 126 5.54 3.63 8.27
N PRO A 127 4.48 3.94 9.03
CA PRO A 127 4.25 3.30 10.32
C PRO A 127 4.12 1.78 10.20
N PRO A 128 4.42 1.02 11.27
CA PRO A 128 4.22 -0.42 11.29
C PRO A 128 2.75 -0.74 11.05
N VAL A 129 2.49 -1.84 10.35
CA VAL A 129 1.13 -2.30 10.06
C VAL A 129 0.44 -2.71 11.36
N ASN A 130 -0.74 -2.13 11.61
CA ASN A 130 -1.67 -2.58 12.62
C ASN A 130 -2.37 -3.87 12.16
N ARG A 131 -1.91 -5.00 12.69
CA ARG A 131 -2.43 -6.34 12.37
C ARG A 131 -3.88 -6.57 12.80
N GLN A 132 -4.43 -5.73 13.67
CA GLN A 132 -5.84 -5.83 14.06
C GLN A 132 -6.79 -5.45 12.92
N LEU A 133 -6.30 -4.73 11.90
CA LEU A 133 -7.07 -4.34 10.71
C LEU A 133 -6.96 -5.36 9.57
N GLU A 134 -6.28 -6.49 9.80
CA GLU A 134 -6.09 -7.50 8.77
C GLU A 134 -7.44 -8.12 8.36
N GLY A 135 -7.70 -8.15 7.06
CA GLY A 135 -8.97 -8.55 6.48
C GLY A 135 -9.97 -7.41 6.31
N GLU A 136 -9.73 -6.21 6.82
CA GLU A 136 -10.64 -5.07 6.64
C GLU A 136 -10.46 -4.37 5.29
N SER A 137 -11.50 -3.68 4.82
CA SER A 137 -11.44 -2.80 3.65
C SER A 137 -10.51 -1.62 3.95
N ALA A 138 -9.46 -1.45 3.14
CA ALA A 138 -8.53 -0.35 3.33
C ALA A 138 -9.18 1.01 3.02
N TRP A 139 -10.24 1.05 2.22
CA TRP A 139 -11.00 2.27 1.99
C TRP A 139 -11.82 2.68 3.21
N VAL A 140 -12.44 1.71 3.88
CA VAL A 140 -13.24 1.99 5.08
C VAL A 140 -12.36 2.38 6.25
N THR A 141 -11.22 1.70 6.45
CA THR A 141 -10.28 2.08 7.51
C THR A 141 -9.67 3.46 7.27
N MET A 142 -9.40 3.81 6.00
CA MET A 142 -8.97 5.15 5.59
C MET A 142 -10.02 6.22 5.91
N LEU A 143 -11.29 5.98 5.56
CA LEU A 143 -12.38 6.91 5.86
C LEU A 143 -12.61 7.06 7.37
N ALA A 144 -12.51 5.97 8.13
CA ALA A 144 -12.61 5.99 9.59
C ALA A 144 -11.37 6.60 10.27
N GLY A 145 -10.28 6.83 9.53
CA GLY A 145 -9.01 7.35 10.04
C GLY A 145 -8.24 6.39 10.95
N VAL A 146 -8.72 5.15 11.13
CA VAL A 146 -8.07 4.14 11.98
C VAL A 146 -6.78 3.61 11.37
N ASP A 147 -6.62 3.74 10.05
CA ASP A 147 -5.40 3.40 9.33
C ASP A 147 -4.23 4.35 9.64
N LYS A 148 -4.52 5.58 10.10
CA LYS A 148 -3.54 6.60 10.50
C LYS A 148 -3.12 6.52 11.97
N VAL A 149 -3.80 5.70 12.77
CA VAL A 149 -3.47 5.54 14.20
C VAL A 149 -2.16 4.77 14.32
N THR A 150 -1.13 5.44 14.84
CA THR A 150 0.20 4.86 15.03
C THR A 150 0.42 4.40 16.48
N PRO A 151 1.33 3.43 16.72
CA PRO A 151 1.69 3.04 18.08
C PRO A 151 2.30 4.19 18.89
N LYS A 152 2.14 4.13 20.21
CA LYS A 152 2.74 5.11 21.12
C LYS A 152 4.26 5.18 20.90
N GLY A 153 4.77 6.39 20.68
CA GLY A 153 6.19 6.65 20.44
C GLY A 153 6.63 6.60 18.98
N TRP A 154 5.71 6.36 18.03
CA TRP A 154 6.02 6.54 16.61
C TRP A 154 6.25 8.01 16.28
N VAL A 155 7.39 8.30 15.65
CA VAL A 155 7.78 9.63 15.16
C VAL A 155 8.08 9.55 13.66
N THR A 156 7.69 10.56 12.90
CA THR A 156 7.99 10.59 11.46
C THR A 156 9.43 11.06 11.23
N VAL A 157 10.03 10.65 10.11
CA VAL A 157 11.41 11.04 9.77
C VAL A 157 11.57 12.56 9.70
N SER A 158 10.54 13.28 9.25
CA SER A 158 10.49 14.75 9.23
C SER A 158 10.58 15.40 10.62
N THR A 159 10.36 14.65 11.71
CA THR A 159 10.51 15.13 13.09
C THR A 159 11.85 14.75 13.71
N ILE A 160 12.65 13.93 13.02
CA ILE A 160 13.98 13.52 13.47
C ILE A 160 14.99 14.56 12.98
N SER A 161 15.43 15.43 13.89
CA SER A 161 16.37 16.55 13.68
C SER A 161 17.79 16.15 13.24
N VAL A 162 18.01 14.89 12.87
CA VAL A 162 19.31 14.36 12.44
C VAL A 162 19.54 14.65 10.95
N ILE A 163 18.49 14.82 10.14
CA ILE A 163 18.62 15.05 8.69
C ILE A 163 19.01 16.50 8.35
N ASP A 164 18.67 17.47 9.20
CA ASP A 164 19.08 18.88 9.01
C ASP A 164 20.58 19.14 9.27
N LYS A 165 21.36 18.09 9.60
CA LYS A 165 22.79 18.15 9.92
C LYS A 165 23.68 17.35 8.95
N LEU A 166 23.13 16.89 7.83
CA LEU A 166 23.88 16.30 6.71
C LEU A 166 23.89 17.26 5.52
#